data_AF-A0A1V6BQT6-F1
#
_entry.id   AF-A0A1V6BQT6-F1
#
_cell.length_a   1.000
_cell.length_b   1.000
_cell.length_c   1.000
_cell.angle_alpha   90.00
_cell.angle_beta   90.00
_cell.angle_gamma   90.00
#
_symmetry.space_group_name_H-M   'P 1'
#
loop_
_entity.id
_entity.type
_entity.pdbx_description
1 polymer ?
#
loop_
_entity_poly.entity_id
_entity_poly.type
_entity_poly.pdbx_seq_one_letter_code
_entity_poly.pdbx_strand_id
1 'polypeptide(L)'
;MQTTGVRSVEKQGPWTLDVEGDTVTPLIEGKECAYAFFEDRNCLCAIEKAYSLGVSSFRKPISCWLYPIRVQKLADGAIGLNYHKWYLCSAARELGAIKKIRVFEFVKEPLIHCFGPDVYQAIRQAADNPG
;
A
#
# COMPACT_ATOMS: atom_id res chain seq x y z
N MET A 1 -15.10 5.00 7.46
CA MET A 1 -15.15 3.53 7.23
C MET A 1 -16.60 3.10 7.17
N GLN A 2 -16.91 2.00 6.47
CA GLN A 2 -18.27 1.47 6.37
C GLN A 2 -18.71 0.83 7.70
N THR A 3 -20.01 0.75 7.98
CA THR A 3 -20.54 0.12 9.21
C THR A 3 -20.10 -1.34 9.36
N THR A 4 -20.04 -2.09 8.27
CA THR A 4 -19.51 -3.46 8.24
C THR A 4 -18.03 -3.52 8.58
N GLY A 5 -17.26 -2.52 8.15
CA GLY A 5 -15.86 -2.35 8.54
C GLY A 5 -15.68 -2.12 10.04
N VAL A 6 -16.52 -1.27 10.65
CA VAL A 6 -16.53 -1.05 12.11
C VAL A 6 -16.74 -2.38 12.84
N ARG A 7 -17.76 -3.14 12.43
CA ARG A 7 -18.08 -4.45 13.03
C ARG A 7 -16.93 -5.46 12.87
N SER A 8 -16.24 -5.46 11.72
CA SER A 8 -15.06 -6.30 11.53
C SER A 8 -13.95 -5.96 12.51
N VAL A 9 -13.67 -4.67 12.73
CA VAL A 9 -12.67 -4.20 13.70
C VAL A 9 -13.07 -4.55 15.13
N GLU A 10 -14.34 -4.38 15.50
CA GLU A 10 -14.84 -4.75 16.84
C GLU A 10 -14.73 -6.26 17.12
N LYS A 11 -14.97 -7.09 16.10
CA LYS A 11 -14.93 -8.56 16.23
C LYS A 11 -13.51 -9.14 16.18
N GLN A 12 -12.67 -8.64 15.28
CA GLN A 12 -11.36 -9.22 14.98
C GLN A 12 -10.21 -8.47 15.66
N GLY A 13 -10.47 -7.24 16.14
CA GLY A 13 -9.46 -6.31 16.60
C GLY A 13 -9.01 -5.34 15.49
N PRO A 14 -8.22 -4.30 15.84
CA PRO A 14 -7.71 -3.31 14.88
C PRO A 14 -6.70 -3.90 13.88
N TRP A 15 -6.13 -5.05 14.20
CA TRP A 15 -5.26 -5.84 13.34
C TRP A 15 -5.45 -7.33 13.71
N THR A 16 -5.04 -8.22 12.82
CA THR A 16 -5.08 -9.67 13.03
C THR A 16 -3.77 -10.29 12.52
N LEU A 17 -3.59 -11.60 12.69
CA LEU A 17 -2.44 -12.34 12.17
C LEU A 17 -2.89 -13.18 10.98
N ASP A 18 -2.09 -13.20 9.92
CA ASP A 18 -2.28 -14.16 8.84
C ASP A 18 -1.68 -15.55 9.18
N VAL A 19 -1.72 -16.47 8.22
CA VAL A 19 -1.26 -17.85 8.39
C VAL A 19 0.25 -17.96 8.61
N GLU A 20 1.01 -16.92 8.23
CA GLU A 20 2.46 -16.84 8.40
C GLU A 20 2.83 -16.13 9.72
N GLY A 21 1.83 -15.62 10.45
CA GLY A 21 2.01 -14.89 11.70
C GLY A 21 2.29 -13.40 11.49
N ASP A 22 2.12 -12.88 10.27
CA ASP A 22 2.31 -11.47 9.97
C ASP A 22 1.08 -10.64 10.38
N THR A 23 1.34 -9.46 10.94
CA THR A 23 0.27 -8.52 11.30
C THR A 23 -0.39 -7.93 10.04
N VAL A 24 -1.68 -8.18 9.88
CA VAL A 24 -2.49 -7.72 8.75
C VAL A 24 -3.73 -6.97 9.23
N THR A 25 -4.35 -6.20 8.33
CA THR A 25 -5.61 -5.51 8.63
C THR A 25 -6.78 -6.50 8.57
N PRO A 26 -7.78 -6.39 9.46
CA PRO A 26 -8.98 -7.22 9.38
C PRO A 26 -9.72 -6.98 8.06
N LEU A 27 -10.40 -8.02 7.57
CA LEU A 27 -11.20 -7.96 6.35
C LEU A 27 -12.70 -7.99 6.66
N ILE A 28 -13.50 -7.44 5.76
CA ILE A 28 -14.96 -7.60 5.76
C ILE A 28 -15.26 -8.91 5.05
N GLU A 29 -15.59 -9.96 5.81
CA GLU A 29 -15.97 -11.28 5.29
C GLU A 29 -14.97 -11.84 4.25
N GLY A 30 -13.67 -11.61 4.46
CA GLY A 30 -12.60 -12.07 3.56
C GLY A 30 -12.45 -11.27 2.26
N LYS A 31 -13.11 -10.12 2.12
CA LYS A 31 -13.07 -9.24 0.94
C LYS A 31 -12.17 -8.02 1.18
N GLU A 32 -12.72 -6.81 1.14
CA GLU A 32 -11.96 -5.59 1.34
C GLU A 32 -11.49 -5.40 2.78
N CYS A 33 -10.45 -4.58 2.94
CA CYS A 33 -9.96 -4.14 4.24
C CYS A 33 -11.09 -3.47 5.04
N ALA A 34 -11.19 -3.74 6.34
CA ALA A 34 -12.21 -3.15 7.20
C ALA A 34 -12.13 -1.61 7.29
N TYR A 35 -10.97 -1.04 7.00
CA TYR A 35 -10.76 0.41 6.92
C TYR A 35 -11.15 1.01 5.57
N ALA A 36 -11.59 0.21 4.60
CA ALA A 36 -12.03 0.69 3.31
C ALA A 36 -13.38 1.42 3.40
N PHE A 37 -13.56 2.41 2.54
CA PHE A 37 -14.84 3.02 2.23
C PHE A 37 -14.87 3.41 0.76
N PHE A 38 -16.07 3.62 0.22
CA PHE A 38 -16.26 3.91 -1.20
C PHE A 38 -16.80 5.33 -1.40
N GLU A 39 -16.19 6.07 -2.32
CA GLU A 39 -16.55 7.45 -2.70
C GLU A 39 -16.29 7.59 -4.20
N ASP A 40 -17.27 8.08 -4.97
CA ASP A 40 -17.15 8.30 -6.43
C ASP A 40 -16.63 7.09 -7.23
N ARG A 41 -17.08 5.87 -6.88
CA ARG A 41 -16.62 4.57 -7.44
C ARG A 41 -15.18 4.18 -7.11
N ASN A 42 -14.50 4.93 -6.24
CA ASN A 42 -13.17 4.61 -5.76
C ASN A 42 -13.22 3.90 -4.41
N CYS A 43 -12.32 2.94 -4.21
CA CYS A 43 -12.06 2.35 -2.90
C CYS A 43 -10.96 3.18 -2.21
N LEU A 44 -11.28 3.74 -1.05
CA LEU A 44 -10.41 4.63 -0.28
C LEU A 44 -10.15 4.08 1.13
N CYS A 45 -9.02 4.47 1.72
CA CYS A 45 -8.68 4.10 3.10
C CYS A 45 -9.14 5.20 4.07
N ALA A 46 -9.98 4.82 5.05
CA ALA A 46 -10.50 5.77 6.05
C ALA A 46 -9.40 6.37 6.92
N ILE A 47 -8.35 5.59 7.24
CA ILE A 47 -7.21 6.07 8.03
C ILE A 47 -6.47 7.16 7.25
N GLU A 48 -6.17 6.93 5.98
CA GLU A 48 -5.48 7.95 5.15
C GLU A 48 -6.33 9.20 4.96
N LYS A 49 -7.64 9.05 4.76
CA LYS A 49 -8.55 10.20 4.63
C LYS A 49 -8.60 11.01 5.93
N ALA A 50 -8.65 10.34 7.09
CA ALA A 50 -8.62 11.04 8.38
C ALA A 50 -7.29 11.80 8.59
N TYR A 51 -6.17 11.20 8.20
CA TYR A 51 -4.86 11.86 8.22
C TYR A 51 -4.80 13.08 7.31
N SER A 52 -5.25 12.94 6.05
CA SER A 52 -5.19 14.06 5.07
C SER A 52 -6.10 15.23 5.43
N LEU A 53 -7.16 14.99 6.21
CA LEU A 53 -8.05 16.02 6.75
C LEU A 53 -7.59 16.59 8.11
N GLY A 54 -6.48 16.11 8.67
CA GLY A 54 -6.00 16.54 9.99
C GLY A 54 -6.85 16.05 11.17
N VAL A 55 -7.80 15.14 10.94
CA VAL A 55 -8.64 14.54 11.99
C VAL A 55 -7.85 13.56 12.86
N SER A 56 -6.80 12.97 12.30
CA SER A 56 -5.90 12.04 12.99
C SER A 56 -4.44 12.35 12.65
N SER A 57 -3.55 12.25 13.64
CA SER A 57 -2.09 12.28 13.39
C SER A 57 -1.55 10.94 12.87
N PHE A 58 -2.36 9.88 12.94
CA PHE A 58 -1.97 8.55 12.49
C PHE A 58 -2.25 8.37 10.99
N ARG A 59 -1.19 8.21 10.21
CA ARG A 59 -1.24 7.87 8.78
C ARG A 59 -1.39 6.36 8.58
N LYS A 60 -1.86 5.93 7.40
CA LYS A 60 -1.98 4.50 7.07
C LYS A 60 -0.63 3.75 7.26
N PRO A 61 -0.65 2.43 7.55
CA PRO A 61 0.57 1.65 7.69
C PRO A 61 1.47 1.70 6.44
N ILE A 62 2.79 1.67 6.65
CA ILE A 62 3.80 1.70 5.58
C ILE A 62 3.56 0.60 4.54
N SER A 63 3.17 -0.60 4.97
CA SER A 63 2.89 -1.74 4.08
C SER A 63 1.72 -1.49 3.12
N CYS A 64 0.71 -0.73 3.54
CA CYS A 64 -0.39 -0.29 2.69
C CYS A 64 0.01 0.90 1.81
N TRP A 65 0.87 1.78 2.31
CA TRP A 65 1.28 2.99 1.62
C TRP A 65 2.27 2.71 0.47
N LEU A 66 3.20 1.76 0.67
CA LEU A 66 4.13 1.30 -0.36
C LEU A 66 3.51 0.38 -1.41
N TYR A 67 2.29 -0.12 -1.20
CA TYR A 67 1.66 -1.06 -2.15
C TYR A 67 1.48 -0.40 -3.53
N PRO A 68 1.91 -1.04 -4.64
CA PRO A 68 2.16 -2.48 -4.79
C PRO A 68 3.62 -2.94 -4.62
N ILE A 69 4.51 -2.12 -4.06
CA ILE A 69 5.87 -2.54 -3.66
C ILE A 69 5.81 -3.22 -2.29
N ARG A 70 6.35 -4.43 -2.21
CA ARG A 70 6.53 -5.21 -0.98
C ARG A 70 8.00 -5.20 -0.59
N VAL A 71 8.24 -5.06 0.71
CA VAL A 71 9.59 -5.03 1.30
C VAL A 71 9.89 -6.42 1.83
N GLN A 72 11.04 -6.99 1.44
CA GLN A 72 11.50 -8.29 1.93
C GLN A 72 12.92 -8.15 2.46
N LYS A 73 13.20 -8.74 3.63
CA LYS A 73 14.57 -8.85 4.14
C LYS A 73 15.23 -10.09 3.51
N LEU A 74 16.36 -9.90 2.85
CA LEU A 74 17.15 -10.96 2.22
C LEU A 74 18.12 -11.58 3.24
N ALA A 75 18.61 -12.77 2.93
CA ALA A 75 19.46 -13.57 3.83
C ALA A 75 20.79 -12.89 4.16
N ASP A 76 21.32 -12.09 3.24
CA ASP A 76 22.54 -11.28 3.39
C ASP A 76 22.30 -9.96 4.16
N GLY A 77 21.07 -9.73 4.63
CA GLY A 77 20.68 -8.51 5.32
C GLY A 77 20.25 -7.36 4.39
N ALA A 78 20.32 -7.54 3.07
CA ALA A 78 19.82 -6.55 2.12
C ALA A 78 18.29 -6.45 2.14
N ILE A 79 17.76 -5.33 1.63
CA ILE A 79 16.32 -5.10 1.52
C ILE A 79 15.91 -5.20 0.05
N GLY A 80 15.04 -6.17 -0.26
CA GLY A 80 14.41 -6.33 -1.56
C GLY A 80 13.13 -5.51 -1.67
N LEU A 81 12.99 -4.77 -2.78
CA LEU A 81 11.78 -4.02 -3.14
C LEU A 81 11.09 -4.74 -4.30
N ASN A 82 10.07 -5.54 -3.98
CA ASN A 82 9.41 -6.42 -4.94
C ASN A 82 8.08 -5.83 -5.39
N TYR A 83 7.91 -5.66 -6.70
CA TYR A 83 6.60 -5.31 -7.25
C TYR A 83 5.66 -6.52 -7.21
N HIS A 84 4.64 -6.48 -6.35
CA HIS A 84 3.63 -7.52 -6.27
C HIS A 84 2.64 -7.43 -7.44
N LYS A 85 2.73 -8.39 -8.37
CA LYS A 85 1.89 -8.48 -9.57
C LYS A 85 0.81 -9.55 -9.38
N TRP A 86 -0.45 -9.14 -9.45
CA TRP A 86 -1.61 -10.03 -9.45
C TRP A 86 -2.77 -9.47 -10.27
N TYR A 87 -3.80 -10.27 -10.51
CA TYR A 87 -4.90 -9.93 -11.42
C TYR A 87 -5.71 -8.71 -10.96
N LEU A 88 -5.84 -8.47 -9.64
CA LEU A 88 -6.57 -7.31 -9.10
C LEU A 88 -5.90 -5.96 -9.43
N CYS A 89 -4.62 -5.95 -9.78
CA CYS A 89 -3.91 -4.74 -10.22
C CYS A 89 -4.08 -4.44 -11.72
N SER A 90 -4.87 -5.20 -12.47
CA SER A 90 -5.01 -5.02 -13.94
C SER A 90 -5.45 -3.62 -14.33
N ALA A 91 -6.54 -3.12 -13.75
CA ALA A 91 -7.07 -1.78 -14.04
C ALA A 91 -6.07 -0.67 -13.68
N ALA A 92 -5.38 -0.81 -12.55
CA ALA A 92 -4.35 0.16 -12.13
C ALA A 92 -3.14 0.17 -13.09
N ARG A 93 -2.71 -1.00 -13.59
CA ARG A 93 -1.62 -1.10 -14.58
C ARG A 93 -2.01 -0.49 -15.92
N GLU A 94 -3.24 -0.75 -16.39
CA GLU A 94 -3.75 -0.17 -17.63
C GLU A 94 -3.80 1.35 -17.55
N LEU A 95 -4.34 1.90 -16.46
CA LEU A 95 -4.35 3.33 -16.21
C LEU A 95 -2.94 3.92 -16.12
N GLY A 96 -2.02 3.22 -15.44
CA GLY A 96 -0.62 3.61 -15.35
C GLY A 96 0.07 3.65 -16.71
N ALA A 97 -0.19 2.67 -17.58
CA ALA A 97 0.33 2.64 -18.94
C ALA A 97 -0.21 3.82 -19.78
N ILE A 98 -1.52 4.08 -19.70
CA ILE A 98 -2.16 5.23 -20.38
C ILE A 98 -1.55 6.55 -19.91
N LYS A 99 -1.36 6.71 -18.60
CA LYS A 99 -0.78 7.92 -17.99
C LYS A 99 0.74 7.97 -18.05
N LYS A 100 1.41 6.92 -18.54
CA LYS A 100 2.87 6.75 -18.54
C LYS A 100 3.51 6.92 -17.14
N ILE A 101 2.85 6.39 -16.11
CA ILE A 101 3.34 6.41 -14.72
C ILE A 101 3.96 5.06 -14.38
N ARG A 102 5.21 5.07 -13.93
CA ARG A 102 5.92 3.87 -13.45
C ARG A 102 5.56 3.58 -12.00
N VAL A 103 5.65 2.32 -11.60
CA VAL A 103 5.25 1.88 -10.24
C VAL A 103 6.00 2.64 -9.14
N PHE A 104 7.32 2.81 -9.28
CA PHE A 104 8.12 3.54 -8.28
C PHE A 104 7.80 5.05 -8.24
N GLU A 105 7.25 5.62 -9.31
CA GLU A 105 6.80 7.01 -9.35
C GLU A 105 5.46 7.16 -8.62
N PHE A 106 4.55 6.20 -8.79
CA PHE A 106 3.28 6.15 -8.07
C PHE A 106 3.48 6.11 -6.55
N VAL A 107 4.49 5.38 -6.07
CA VAL A 107 4.84 5.27 -4.64
C VAL A 107 6.02 6.15 -4.23
N LYS A 108 6.29 7.26 -4.95
CA LYS A 108 7.44 8.14 -4.67
C LYS A 108 7.50 8.60 -3.21
N GLU A 109 6.39 9.13 -2.69
CA GLU A 109 6.32 9.69 -1.33
C GLU A 109 6.66 8.65 -0.25
N PRO A 110 6.00 7.47 -0.19
CA PRO A 110 6.37 6.44 0.79
C PRO A 110 7.76 5.86 0.54
N LEU A 111 8.22 5.76 -0.71
CA LEU A 111 9.54 5.23 -1.02
C LEU A 111 10.65 6.13 -0.46
N ILE A 112 10.53 7.44 -0.66
CA ILE A 112 11.45 8.43 -0.09
C ILE A 112 11.35 8.45 1.43
N HIS A 113 10.15 8.33 1.99
CA HIS A 113 9.96 8.29 3.44
C HIS A 113 10.69 7.11 4.10
N CYS A 114 10.62 5.92 3.49
CA CYS A 114 11.21 4.71 4.06
C CYS A 114 12.70 4.53 3.75
N PHE A 115 13.15 4.92 2.56
CA PHE A 115 14.49 4.59 2.06
C PHE A 115 15.35 5.81 1.70
N GLY A 116 14.80 7.02 1.85
CA GLY A 116 15.48 8.26 1.53
C GLY A 116 15.45 8.63 0.03
N PRO A 117 15.81 9.88 -0.29
CA PRO A 117 15.78 10.40 -1.66
C PRO A 117 16.80 9.70 -2.57
N ASP A 118 17.96 9.30 -2.04
CA ASP A 118 19.05 8.72 -2.83
C ASP A 118 18.64 7.36 -3.44
N VAL A 119 17.93 6.52 -2.67
CA VAL A 119 17.40 5.24 -3.16
C VAL A 119 16.37 5.48 -4.27
N TYR A 120 15.48 6.46 -4.12
CA TYR A 120 14.52 6.82 -5.17
C TYR A 120 15.23 7.27 -6.46
N GLN A 121 16.29 8.07 -6.34
CA GLN A 121 17.06 8.52 -7.50
C GLN A 121 17.80 7.36 -8.18
N ALA A 122 18.41 6.45 -7.41
CA ALA A 122 19.07 5.27 -7.96
C ALA A 122 18.09 4.39 -8.76
N ILE A 123 16.89 4.13 -8.22
CA ILE A 123 15.83 3.38 -8.91
C ILE A 123 15.43 4.09 -10.20
N ARG A 124 15.25 5.42 -10.15
CA ARG A 124 14.91 6.22 -11.33
C ARG A 124 15.99 6.13 -12.41
N GLN A 125 17.25 6.31 -12.05
CA GLN A 125 18.38 6.25 -12.98
C GLN A 125 18.50 4.88 -13.64
N ALA A 126 18.34 3.80 -12.88
CA ALA A 126 18.33 2.44 -13.41
C ALA A 126 17.16 2.20 -14.38
N ALA A 127 15.99 2.78 -14.10
CA ALA A 127 14.83 2.69 -14.97
C ALA A 127 14.95 3.54 -16.25
N ASP A 128 15.66 4.67 -16.19
CA ASP A 128 15.92 5.55 -17.34
C ASP A 128 17.05 5.02 -18.25
N ASN A 129 17.90 4.14 -17.72
CA ASN A 129 18.99 3.48 -18.45
C ASN A 129 18.87 1.95 -18.33
N PRO A 130 17.84 1.35 -18.96
CA PRO A 130 17.75 -0.11 -19.04
C PRO A 130 18.93 -0.56 -19.90
N GLY A 131 19.88 -1.28 -19.29
CA GLY A 131 21.05 -1.82 -20.00
C GLY A 131 20.69 -2.74 -21.16
#